data_AF-A0A395GN34-F1
#
_entry.id   AF-A0A395GN34-F1
#
_cell.length_a   1.000
_cell.length_b   1.000
_cell.length_c   1.000
_cell.angle_alpha   90.00
_cell.angle_beta   90.00
_cell.angle_gamma   90.00
#
_symmetry.space_group_name_H-M   'P 1'
#
loop_
_entity.id
_entity.type
_entity.pdbx_description
1 polymer ?
#
loop_
_entity_poly.entity_id
_entity_poly.type
_entity_poly.pdbx_seq_one_letter_code
_entity_poly.pdbx_strand_id
1 'polypeptide(L)'
;MEHVSRVVQQPRTVVSRLQRYYFHRRYHLRVPSSPVVVPATHLRPVPLLRTYAATTTTNPSSSLITPSLRIASRHASTMADPQFSEGTDAEQARQGLQALQEQGWALDEDGQGVKKTYYFRSYFKAVSFVNVVASQSSTKKHHPTMTVRIGSVDIHWTTHHPRGLSEKDLEMAQHCDEAAELMGAVEQGQGKKCAPGRD
;
A
#
# COMPACT_ATOMS: atom_id res chain seq x y z
N MET A 1 -1.18 -57.81 38.96
CA MET A 1 -2.04 -56.92 38.17
C MET A 1 -1.88 -55.53 38.73
N GLU A 2 -1.20 -54.63 38.03
CA GLU A 2 -1.48 -53.18 38.04
C GLU A 2 -0.56 -52.49 37.03
N HIS A 3 -1.15 -52.06 35.91
CA HIS A 3 -0.51 -51.27 34.87
C HIS A 3 -0.62 -49.79 35.26
N VAL A 4 0.51 -49.12 35.51
CA VAL A 4 0.55 -47.66 35.67
C VAL A 4 0.68 -47.02 34.30
N SER A 5 -0.45 -46.59 33.74
CA SER A 5 -0.48 -45.76 32.52
C SER A 5 -0.27 -44.29 32.91
N ARG A 6 0.88 -43.72 32.54
CA ARG A 6 1.13 -42.28 32.63
C ARG A 6 0.32 -41.56 31.54
N VAL A 7 -0.66 -40.77 31.94
CA VAL A 7 -1.37 -39.84 31.07
C VAL A 7 -0.55 -38.55 30.97
N VAL A 8 0.01 -38.27 29.79
CA VAL A 8 0.58 -36.97 29.44
C VAL A 8 -0.57 -36.00 29.21
N GLN A 9 -0.76 -35.04 30.12
CA GLN A 9 -1.67 -33.93 29.92
C GLN A 9 -1.03 -32.92 28.97
N GLN A 10 -1.63 -32.73 27.79
CA GLN A 10 -1.28 -31.62 26.90
C GLN A 10 -1.95 -30.32 27.39
N PRO A 11 -1.25 -29.17 27.38
CA PRO A 11 -1.84 -27.89 27.75
C PRO A 11 -2.85 -27.43 26.68
N ARG A 12 -4.09 -27.18 27.11
CA ARG A 12 -5.14 -26.57 26.31
C ARG A 12 -4.75 -25.12 26.00
N THR A 13 -4.49 -24.83 24.73
CA THR A 13 -4.33 -23.48 24.19
C THR A 13 -5.61 -22.68 24.39
N VAL A 14 -5.49 -21.53 25.04
CA VAL A 14 -6.55 -20.53 25.21
C VAL A 14 -6.78 -19.85 23.86
N VAL A 15 -7.87 -20.23 23.17
CA VAL A 15 -8.32 -19.53 21.95
C VAL A 15 -8.86 -18.17 22.36
N SER A 16 -8.24 -17.10 21.85
CA SER A 16 -8.55 -15.72 22.21
C SER A 16 -9.87 -15.23 21.61
N ARG A 17 -10.49 -14.27 22.31
CA ARG A 17 -11.85 -13.75 22.17
C ARG A 17 -12.07 -12.78 20.99
N LEU A 18 -11.71 -13.12 19.75
CA LEU A 18 -11.99 -12.24 18.59
C LEU A 18 -12.79 -12.93 17.48
N GLN A 19 -13.79 -13.73 17.87
CA GLN A 19 -14.68 -14.44 16.94
C GLN A 19 -16.12 -13.91 16.95
N ARG A 20 -16.35 -12.62 17.24
CA ARG A 20 -17.70 -12.07 17.48
C ARG A 20 -18.17 -10.89 16.62
N TYR A 21 -17.42 -10.40 15.64
CA TYR A 21 -17.83 -9.18 14.93
C TYR A 21 -18.20 -9.29 13.45
N TYR A 22 -18.17 -10.48 12.83
CA TYR A 22 -18.54 -10.56 11.42
C TYR A 22 -19.41 -11.76 11.16
N PHE A 23 -20.73 -11.57 11.24
CA PHE A 23 -21.68 -12.35 10.46
C PHE A 23 -22.99 -11.56 10.24
N HIS A 24 -23.35 -11.46 8.95
CA HIS A 24 -24.68 -11.20 8.37
C HIS A 24 -25.14 -9.77 8.07
N ARG A 25 -24.81 -9.32 6.84
CA ARG A 25 -25.77 -8.57 6.02
C ARG A 25 -25.80 -9.11 4.60
N ARG A 26 -26.90 -9.78 4.23
CA ARG A 26 -27.22 -10.15 2.84
C ARG A 26 -27.55 -8.88 2.06
N TYR A 27 -26.78 -8.56 1.03
CA TYR A 27 -27.14 -7.54 0.06
C TYR A 27 -27.79 -8.23 -1.15
N HIS A 28 -29.08 -7.98 -1.35
CA HIS A 28 -29.73 -8.26 -2.63
C HIS A 28 -29.28 -7.19 -3.63
N LEU A 29 -28.46 -7.59 -4.60
CA LEU A 29 -28.06 -6.72 -5.72
C LEU A 29 -29.26 -6.52 -6.65
N ARG A 30 -29.87 -5.34 -6.60
CA ARG A 30 -30.83 -4.88 -7.61
C ARG A 30 -30.07 -3.97 -8.57
N VAL A 31 -29.76 -4.47 -9.75
CA VAL A 31 -29.11 -3.69 -10.82
C VAL A 31 -30.18 -2.94 -11.60
N PRO A 32 -30.23 -1.60 -11.59
CA PRO A 32 -31.12 -0.87 -12.49
C PRO A 32 -30.49 -0.81 -13.90
N SER A 33 -31.20 -1.35 -14.88
CA SER A 33 -30.89 -1.15 -16.30
C SER A 33 -31.41 0.22 -16.75
N SER A 34 -30.52 1.15 -17.08
CA SER A 34 -30.88 2.32 -17.87
C SER A 34 -29.78 2.59 -18.90
N PRO A 35 -30.12 2.72 -20.19
CA PRO A 35 -29.13 3.00 -21.22
C PRO A 35 -28.66 4.47 -21.11
N VAL A 36 -27.35 4.66 -20.96
CA VAL A 36 -26.71 5.98 -21.05
C VAL A 36 -26.60 6.34 -22.53
N VAL A 37 -27.30 7.39 -22.95
CA VAL A 37 -27.13 8.01 -24.27
C VAL A 37 -25.95 8.98 -24.19
N VAL A 38 -24.88 8.69 -24.93
CA VAL A 38 -23.73 9.60 -25.11
C VAL A 38 -23.94 10.47 -26.35
N PRO A 39 -23.95 11.82 -26.23
CA PRO A 39 -23.96 12.67 -27.40
C PRO A 39 -22.56 12.75 -28.05
N ALA A 40 -22.53 12.64 -29.37
CA ALA A 40 -21.32 12.79 -30.18
C ALA A 40 -20.80 14.22 -30.11
N THR A 41 -19.60 14.42 -29.55
CA THR A 41 -18.91 15.71 -29.58
C THR A 41 -18.04 15.80 -30.83
N HIS A 42 -18.38 16.75 -31.70
CA HIS A 42 -17.61 17.11 -32.89
C HIS A 42 -16.22 17.66 -32.49
N LEU A 43 -15.17 17.00 -32.95
CA LEU A 43 -13.79 17.47 -32.85
C LEU A 43 -13.61 18.70 -33.75
N ARG A 44 -13.24 19.83 -33.16
CA ARG A 44 -12.72 21.00 -33.90
C ARG A 44 -11.19 20.94 -33.97
N PRO A 45 -10.57 21.27 -35.10
CA PRO A 45 -9.11 21.27 -35.24
C PRO A 45 -8.47 22.49 -34.54
N VAL A 46 -7.30 22.25 -33.93
CA VAL A 46 -6.45 23.23 -33.25
C VAL A 46 -5.51 23.89 -34.27
N PRO A 47 -5.33 25.23 -34.29
CA PRO A 47 -4.34 25.86 -35.15
C PRO A 47 -2.93 25.74 -34.55
N LEU A 48 -1.96 25.42 -35.42
CA LEU A 48 -0.54 25.30 -35.10
C LEU A 48 0.06 26.67 -34.74
N LEU A 49 0.76 26.73 -33.60
CA LEU A 49 1.44 27.93 -33.12
C LEU A 49 2.71 28.22 -33.95
N ARG A 50 2.81 29.51 -34.28
CA ARG A 50 3.87 30.22 -35.00
C ARG A 50 5.19 30.16 -34.23
N THR A 51 6.26 29.75 -34.91
CA THR A 51 7.64 29.81 -34.42
C THR A 51 8.11 31.25 -34.34
N TYR A 52 8.69 31.65 -33.19
CA TYR A 52 9.40 32.91 -33.03
C TYR A 52 10.92 32.65 -33.10
N ALA A 53 11.60 33.47 -33.89
CA ALA A 53 13.03 33.44 -34.10
C ALA A 53 13.80 33.93 -32.86
N ALA A 54 14.91 33.25 -32.57
CA ALA A 54 15.84 33.57 -31.52
C ALA A 54 16.74 34.76 -31.91
N THR A 55 16.92 35.72 -31.01
CA THR A 55 18.02 36.69 -31.06
C THR A 55 19.09 36.28 -30.06
N THR A 56 20.27 36.00 -30.61
CA THR A 56 21.53 35.78 -29.87
C THR A 56 22.03 37.10 -29.29
N THR A 57 22.21 37.14 -27.96
CA THR A 57 23.02 38.15 -27.28
C THR A 57 24.15 37.43 -26.54
N THR A 58 25.35 37.67 -27.02
CA THR A 58 26.64 37.28 -26.44
C THR A 58 26.96 38.08 -25.19
N ASN A 59 27.51 37.42 -24.16
CA ASN A 59 28.43 38.03 -23.22
C ASN A 59 29.33 36.95 -22.59
N PRO A 60 30.67 37.12 -22.57
CA PRO A 60 31.57 36.27 -21.82
C PRO A 60 31.96 36.95 -20.50
N SER A 61 31.99 36.19 -19.40
CA SER A 61 32.82 36.55 -18.25
C SER A 61 33.17 35.31 -17.45
N SER A 62 34.45 34.97 -17.55
CA SER A 62 35.17 33.98 -16.76
C SER A 62 35.12 34.32 -15.27
N SER A 63 34.90 33.31 -14.44
CA SER A 63 35.39 33.30 -13.06
C SER A 63 35.80 31.87 -12.68
N LEU A 64 36.97 31.82 -12.03
CA LEU A 64 37.75 30.64 -11.71
C LEU A 64 37.04 29.81 -10.64
N ILE A 65 36.83 28.52 -10.91
CA ILE A 65 36.26 27.58 -9.94
C ILE A 65 37.37 26.64 -9.48
N THR A 66 37.70 26.75 -8.19
CA THR A 66 38.55 25.84 -7.41
C THR A 66 37.87 24.47 -7.29
N PRO A 67 38.57 23.34 -7.54
CA PRO A 67 37.97 22.03 -7.30
C PRO A 67 38.08 21.70 -5.81
N SER A 68 36.99 21.96 -5.08
CA SER A 68 36.83 21.38 -3.75
C SER A 68 36.36 19.92 -3.93
N LEU A 69 37.27 18.98 -3.67
CA LEU A 69 36.99 17.54 -3.66
C LEU A 69 35.91 17.24 -2.61
N ARG A 70 34.64 17.24 -3.04
CA ARG A 70 33.57 16.66 -2.25
C ARG A 70 33.70 15.15 -2.33
N ILE A 71 34.24 14.58 -1.26
CA ILE A 71 34.09 13.16 -0.94
C ILE A 71 32.60 12.88 -0.92
N ALA A 72 32.10 12.20 -1.95
CA ALA A 72 30.74 11.70 -1.98
C ALA A 72 30.57 10.74 -0.80
N SER A 73 29.89 11.21 0.24
CA SER A 73 29.46 10.36 1.34
C SER A 73 28.57 9.28 0.75
N ARG A 74 29.03 8.05 0.91
CA ARG A 74 28.36 6.83 0.47
C ARG A 74 26.96 6.77 1.09
N HIS A 75 26.01 6.29 0.31
CA HIS A 75 24.60 6.10 0.62
C HIS A 75 24.33 5.67 2.07
N ALA A 76 23.99 6.63 2.93
CA ALA A 76 23.15 6.37 4.07
C ALA A 76 21.71 6.56 3.58
N SER A 77 20.90 5.50 3.57
CA SER A 77 19.46 5.64 3.41
C SER A 77 18.94 6.46 4.59
N THR A 78 18.83 7.78 4.43
CA THR A 78 18.03 8.61 5.33
C THR A 78 16.60 8.08 5.22
N MET A 79 16.20 7.21 6.15
CA MET A 79 14.78 6.94 6.35
C MET A 79 14.14 8.29 6.66
N ALA A 80 13.11 8.67 5.89
CA ALA A 80 12.37 9.89 6.15
C ALA A 80 11.85 9.87 7.59
N ASP A 81 11.77 11.04 8.23
CA ASP A 81 11.15 11.16 9.55
C ASP A 81 9.61 11.16 9.37
N PRO A 82 8.84 10.39 10.15
CA PRO A 82 7.39 10.37 10.01
C PRO A 82 6.74 11.74 10.26
N GLN A 83 5.93 12.16 9.29
CA GLN A 83 5.11 13.36 9.32
C GLN A 83 3.65 12.96 9.56
N PHE A 84 3.16 13.24 10.77
CA PHE A 84 1.80 12.90 11.14
C PHE A 84 0.79 13.96 10.71
N SER A 85 -0.41 13.52 10.33
CA SER A 85 -1.54 14.41 10.07
C SER A 85 -1.92 15.17 11.34
N GLU A 86 -2.34 16.42 11.18
CA GLU A 86 -2.93 17.20 12.26
C GLU A 86 -4.08 16.43 12.95
N GLY A 87 -4.11 16.48 14.28
CA GLY A 87 -5.08 15.76 15.11
C GLY A 87 -4.71 14.31 15.45
N THR A 88 -3.60 13.80 14.91
CA THR A 88 -3.06 12.47 15.26
C THR A 88 -2.28 12.53 16.56
N ASP A 89 -2.44 11.54 17.45
CA ASP A 89 -1.52 11.37 18.58
C ASP A 89 -0.17 10.87 18.08
N ALA A 90 0.82 11.76 18.04
CA ALA A 90 2.14 11.47 17.48
C ALA A 90 2.94 10.42 18.29
N GLU A 91 2.72 10.27 19.60
CA GLU A 91 3.41 9.22 20.36
C GLU A 91 2.81 7.85 20.05
N GLN A 92 1.48 7.74 20.09
CA GLN A 92 0.79 6.48 19.78
C GLN A 92 1.04 6.06 18.32
N ALA A 93 0.98 7.02 17.39
CA ALA A 93 1.21 6.74 15.97
C ALA A 93 2.66 6.32 15.68
N ARG A 94 3.66 6.87 16.39
CA ARG A 94 5.06 6.40 16.29
C ARG A 94 5.22 4.96 16.76
N GLN A 95 4.59 4.58 17.88
CA GLN A 95 4.62 3.21 18.38
C GLN A 95 3.96 2.25 17.39
N GLY A 96 2.79 2.62 16.85
CA GLY A 96 2.10 1.84 15.83
C GLY A 96 2.93 1.68 14.55
N LEU A 97 3.59 2.75 14.10
CA LEU A 97 4.50 2.70 12.96
C LEU A 97 5.68 1.76 13.21
N GLN A 98 6.31 1.82 14.38
CA GLN A 98 7.43 0.93 14.73
C GLN A 98 7.00 -0.54 14.67
N ALA A 99 5.83 -0.87 15.22
CA ALA A 99 5.29 -2.23 15.17
C ALA A 99 5.00 -2.71 13.73
N LEU A 100 4.55 -1.81 12.84
CA LEU A 100 4.36 -2.13 11.42
C LEU A 100 5.70 -2.32 10.70
N GLN A 101 6.73 -1.54 11.04
CA GLN A 101 8.07 -1.68 10.46
C GLN A 101 8.69 -3.04 10.78
N GLU A 102 8.50 -3.55 12.00
CA GLU A 102 8.89 -4.92 12.38
C GLU A 102 8.16 -5.99 11.55
N GLN A 103 6.98 -5.66 11.02
CA GLN A 103 6.18 -6.51 10.14
C GLN A 103 6.45 -6.26 8.65
N GLY A 104 7.50 -5.50 8.31
CA GLY A 104 7.92 -5.27 6.93
C GLY A 104 7.16 -4.16 6.19
N TRP A 105 6.43 -3.30 6.89
CA TRP A 105 5.98 -2.04 6.32
C TRP A 105 7.12 -1.03 6.26
N ALA A 106 7.15 -0.23 5.21
CA ALA A 106 8.10 0.86 5.07
C ALA A 106 7.38 2.20 5.12
N LEU A 107 8.03 3.21 5.69
CA LEU A 107 7.61 4.60 5.52
C LEU A 107 7.84 5.00 4.05
N ASP A 108 6.96 5.83 3.51
CA ASP A 108 7.16 6.43 2.19
C ASP A 108 8.31 7.45 2.20
N GLU A 109 8.68 7.89 1.00
CA GLU A 109 9.78 8.83 0.77
C GLU A 109 9.54 10.19 1.42
N ASP A 110 8.27 10.58 1.54
CA ASP A 110 7.83 11.87 2.07
C ASP A 110 7.57 11.84 3.59
N GLY A 111 7.64 10.67 4.22
CA GLY A 111 7.32 10.46 5.63
C GLY A 111 5.83 10.50 5.97
N GLN A 112 4.94 10.60 4.99
CA GLN A 112 3.52 10.89 5.16
C GLN A 112 2.62 9.65 4.96
N GLY A 113 3.20 8.50 4.69
CA GLY A 113 2.46 7.28 4.40
C GLY A 113 3.28 6.02 4.68
N VAL A 114 2.60 4.88 4.62
CA VAL A 114 3.21 3.55 4.79
C VAL A 114 2.89 2.66 3.60
N LYS A 115 3.88 1.86 3.19
CA LYS A 115 3.78 0.97 2.03
C LYS A 115 4.28 -0.44 2.33
N LYS A 116 3.64 -1.43 1.72
CA LYS A 116 4.05 -2.84 1.76
C LYS A 116 3.60 -3.56 0.50
N THR A 117 4.40 -4.55 0.08
CA THR A 117 4.06 -5.45 -1.01
C THR A 117 3.72 -6.84 -0.46
N TYR A 118 2.57 -7.35 -0.83
CA TYR A 118 2.13 -8.71 -0.53
C TYR A 118 2.31 -9.61 -1.75
N TYR A 119 2.62 -10.88 -1.54
CA TYR A 119 2.84 -11.84 -2.62
C TYR A 119 1.92 -13.05 -2.49
N PHE A 120 1.48 -13.58 -3.63
CA PHE A 120 0.52 -14.68 -3.70
C PHE A 120 0.88 -15.66 -4.80
N ARG A 121 0.65 -16.96 -4.55
CA ARG A 121 0.83 -18.03 -5.55
C ARG A 121 -0.23 -18.04 -6.65
N SER A 122 -1.29 -17.26 -6.50
CA SER A 122 -2.41 -17.18 -7.46
C SER A 122 -2.87 -15.74 -7.62
N TYR A 123 -3.12 -15.34 -8.86
CA TYR A 123 -3.72 -14.04 -9.16
C TYR A 123 -5.12 -13.90 -8.53
N PHE A 124 -5.89 -14.99 -8.48
CA PHE A 124 -7.20 -15.00 -7.81
C PHE A 124 -7.07 -14.66 -6.32
N LYS A 125 -6.04 -15.17 -5.64
CA LYS A 125 -5.77 -14.83 -4.23
C LYS A 125 -5.38 -13.37 -4.07
N ALA A 126 -4.56 -12.83 -4.96
CA ALA A 126 -4.20 -11.40 -4.98
C ALA A 126 -5.44 -10.50 -5.14
N VAL A 127 -6.33 -10.82 -6.09
CA VAL A 127 -7.59 -10.06 -6.27
C VAL A 127 -8.54 -10.26 -5.08
N SER A 128 -8.60 -11.46 -4.50
CA SER A 128 -9.42 -11.72 -3.31
C SER A 128 -8.96 -10.87 -2.12
N PHE A 129 -7.64 -10.76 -1.91
CA PHE A 129 -7.04 -9.88 -0.92
C PHE A 129 -7.44 -8.41 -1.15
N VAL A 130 -7.31 -7.91 -2.39
CA VAL A 130 -7.73 -6.54 -2.75
C VAL A 130 -9.19 -6.28 -2.41
N ASN A 131 -10.08 -7.26 -2.66
CA ASN A 131 -11.50 -7.11 -2.36
C ASN A 131 -11.78 -7.02 -0.85
N VAL A 132 -11.05 -7.77 -0.02
CA VAL A 132 -11.16 -7.68 1.44
C VAL A 132 -10.74 -6.28 1.91
N VAL A 133 -9.57 -5.81 1.46
CA VAL A 133 -9.08 -4.47 1.78
C VAL A 133 -10.08 -3.40 1.34
N ALA A 134 -10.57 -3.47 0.10
CA ALA A 134 -11.54 -2.52 -0.45
C ALA A 134 -12.85 -2.46 0.35
N SER A 135 -13.35 -3.61 0.82
CA SER A 135 -14.55 -3.66 1.67
C SER A 135 -14.34 -2.92 3.00
N GLN A 136 -13.17 -3.09 3.62
CA GLN A 136 -12.87 -2.40 4.88
C GLN A 136 -12.59 -0.91 4.65
N SER A 137 -11.90 -0.56 3.55
CA SER A 137 -11.70 0.83 3.12
C SER A 137 -13.01 1.59 3.00
N SER A 138 -14.03 0.98 2.39
CA SER A 138 -15.36 1.57 2.26
C SER A 138 -16.02 1.81 3.61
N THR A 139 -15.91 0.83 4.53
CA THR A 139 -16.45 0.94 5.90
C THR A 139 -15.78 2.06 6.70
N LYS A 140 -14.45 2.17 6.60
CA LYS A 140 -13.64 3.17 7.31
C LYS A 140 -13.64 4.53 6.61
N LYS A 141 -14.18 4.62 5.39
CA LYS A 141 -14.10 5.80 4.50
C LYS A 141 -12.66 6.28 4.33
N HIS A 142 -11.74 5.32 4.18
CA HIS A 142 -10.30 5.56 4.04
C HIS A 142 -9.76 4.62 2.97
N HIS A 143 -9.13 5.16 1.93
CA HIS A 143 -8.83 4.38 0.72
C HIS A 143 -7.32 4.37 0.46
N PRO A 144 -6.74 3.20 0.13
CA PRO A 144 -5.35 3.10 -0.23
C PRO A 144 -5.15 3.38 -1.72
N THR A 145 -3.90 3.65 -2.09
CA THR A 145 -3.44 3.35 -3.44
C THR A 145 -3.03 1.87 -3.50
N MET A 146 -3.58 1.10 -4.45
CA MET A 146 -3.22 -0.30 -4.65
C MET A 146 -2.78 -0.57 -6.08
N THR A 147 -1.64 -1.26 -6.25
CA THR A 147 -1.16 -1.74 -7.55
C THR A 147 -1.14 -3.26 -7.57
N VAL A 148 -1.97 -3.86 -8.42
CA VAL A 148 -2.03 -5.31 -8.58
C VAL A 148 -1.12 -5.73 -9.72
N ARG A 149 -0.19 -6.65 -9.43
CA ARG A 149 0.67 -7.32 -10.40
C ARG A 149 0.44 -8.82 -10.37
N ILE A 150 1.08 -9.51 -11.30
CA ILE A 150 1.05 -10.96 -11.36
C ILE A 150 1.80 -11.50 -10.14
N GLY A 151 1.03 -12.08 -9.21
CA GLY A 151 1.56 -12.67 -7.99
C GLY A 151 1.91 -11.69 -6.88
N SER A 152 1.61 -10.38 -7.01
CA SER A 152 1.84 -9.41 -5.93
C SER A 152 0.84 -8.26 -5.91
N VAL A 153 0.67 -7.62 -4.76
CA VAL A 153 -0.13 -6.40 -4.56
C VAL A 153 0.69 -5.42 -3.75
N ASP A 154 0.96 -4.24 -4.31
CA ASP A 154 1.48 -3.12 -3.52
C ASP A 154 0.33 -2.34 -2.92
N ILE A 155 0.46 -1.98 -1.65
CA ILE A 155 -0.47 -1.12 -0.94
C ILE A 155 0.30 0.08 -0.40
N HIS A 156 -0.30 1.26 -0.55
CA HIS A 156 0.17 2.51 0.04
C HIS A 156 -1.00 3.21 0.75
N TRP A 157 -0.79 3.52 2.02
CA TRP A 157 -1.72 4.23 2.89
C TRP A 157 -1.15 5.60 3.25
N THR A 158 -1.95 6.65 3.08
CA THR A 158 -1.66 8.01 3.54
C THR A 158 -2.96 8.77 3.73
N THR A 159 -2.97 9.75 4.65
CA THR A 159 -4.12 10.64 4.85
C THR A 159 -3.94 11.92 4.04
N HIS A 160 -4.91 12.19 3.14
CA HIS A 160 -4.86 13.36 2.27
C HIS A 160 -5.24 14.67 2.96
N HIS A 161 -6.11 14.61 3.98
CA HIS A 161 -6.59 15.80 4.68
C HIS A 161 -7.00 15.52 6.15
N PRO A 162 -6.41 16.25 7.14
CA PRO A 162 -5.14 16.98 7.01
C PRO A 162 -4.03 16.05 6.47
N ARG A 163 -3.05 16.63 5.77
CA ARG A 163 -2.05 15.82 5.08
C ARG A 163 -1.07 15.20 6.08
N GLY A 164 -0.79 13.90 5.95
CA GLY A 164 0.21 13.19 6.74
C GLY A 164 -0.21 11.76 7.07
N LEU A 165 0.64 11.05 7.83
CA LEU A 165 0.33 9.73 8.36
C LEU A 165 -0.65 9.85 9.53
N SER A 166 -1.72 9.06 9.57
CA SER A 166 -2.69 9.06 10.66
C SER A 166 -2.92 7.67 11.25
N GLU A 167 -3.62 7.60 12.39
CA GLU A 167 -4.08 6.35 13.00
C GLU A 167 -4.87 5.46 12.02
N LYS A 168 -5.65 6.05 11.10
CA LYS A 168 -6.41 5.29 10.10
C LYS A 168 -5.51 4.55 9.13
N ASP A 169 -4.37 5.15 8.77
CA ASP A 169 -3.37 4.51 7.92
C ASP A 169 -2.78 3.28 8.63
N LEU A 170 -2.46 3.42 9.92
CA LEU A 170 -1.90 2.35 10.75
C LEU A 170 -2.92 1.22 10.97
N GLU A 171 -4.16 1.54 11.30
CA GLU A 171 -5.25 0.55 11.46
C GLU A 171 -5.49 -0.23 10.16
N MET A 172 -5.53 0.47 9.03
CA MET A 172 -5.77 -0.17 7.74
C MET A 172 -4.57 -0.98 7.26
N ALA A 173 -3.34 -0.59 7.62
CA ALA A 173 -2.15 -1.38 7.40
C ALA A 173 -2.21 -2.72 8.17
N GLN A 174 -2.56 -2.70 9.46
CA GLN A 174 -2.77 -3.92 10.24
C GLN A 174 -3.84 -4.83 9.64
N HIS A 175 -4.95 -4.24 9.18
CA HIS A 175 -6.00 -5.01 8.50
C HIS A 175 -5.50 -5.69 7.22
N CYS A 176 -4.57 -5.07 6.49
CA CYS A 176 -3.96 -5.70 5.32
C CYS A 176 -3.11 -6.92 5.73
N ASP A 177 -2.40 -6.87 6.86
CA ASP A 177 -1.63 -8.03 7.34
C ASP A 177 -2.56 -9.23 7.66
N GLU A 178 -3.65 -8.98 8.38
CA GLU A 178 -4.68 -10.00 8.67
C GLU A 178 -5.31 -10.57 7.39
N ALA A 179 -5.67 -9.70 6.45
CA ALA A 179 -6.27 -10.11 5.19
C ALA A 179 -5.29 -10.90 4.32
N ALA A 180 -4.00 -10.54 4.33
CA ALA A 180 -2.96 -11.22 3.61
C ALA A 180 -2.73 -12.64 4.16
N GLU A 181 -2.68 -12.78 5.50
CA GLU A 181 -2.60 -14.08 6.16
C GLU A 181 -3.79 -14.97 5.78
N LEU A 182 -5.02 -14.44 5.87
CA LEU A 182 -6.24 -15.17 5.52
C LEU A 182 -6.24 -15.63 4.04
N MET A 183 -5.69 -14.83 3.14
CA MET A 183 -5.61 -15.17 1.73
C MET A 183 -4.44 -16.11 1.38
N GLY A 184 -3.54 -16.39 2.33
CA GLY A 184 -2.37 -17.24 2.13
C GLY A 184 -1.27 -16.51 1.38
N ALA A 185 -0.93 -15.31 1.85
CA ALA A 185 0.26 -14.60 1.39
C ALA A 185 1.52 -15.44 1.59
N VAL A 186 2.50 -15.22 0.72
CA VAL A 186 3.77 -15.94 0.71
C VAL A 186 4.93 -14.95 0.68
N GLU A 187 6.13 -15.45 0.94
CA GLU A 187 7.37 -14.67 0.78
C GLU A 187 7.55 -14.17 -0.66
N GLN A 188 8.25 -13.04 -0.82
CA GLN A 188 8.48 -12.35 -2.11
C GLN A 188 8.94 -13.28 -3.25
N GLY A 189 9.79 -14.27 -2.95
CA GLY A 189 10.30 -15.21 -3.95
C GLY A 189 9.30 -16.27 -4.42
N GLN A 190 8.18 -16.44 -3.71
CA GLN A 190 7.21 -17.52 -3.93
C GLN A 190 5.93 -17.05 -4.65
N GLY A 191 5.79 -15.75 -4.89
CA GLY A 191 4.70 -15.19 -5.67
C GLY A 191 4.69 -15.74 -7.10
N LYS A 192 3.50 -15.88 -7.70
CA LYS A 192 3.36 -16.38 -9.07
C LYS A 192 4.07 -15.45 -10.04
N LYS A 193 5.08 -15.95 -10.75
CA LYS A 193 5.68 -15.28 -11.90
C LYS A 193 5.03 -15.83 -13.18
N CYS A 194 4.91 -15.00 -14.21
CA CYS A 194 4.55 -15.50 -15.54
C CYS A 194 5.61 -16.52 -15.97
N ALA A 195 5.20 -17.79 -16.06
CA ALA A 195 5.90 -18.75 -16.89
C ALA A 195 5.22 -18.75 -18.27
N PRO A 196 5.97 -18.95 -19.37
CA PRO A 196 5.34 -19.27 -20.64
C PRO A 196 4.46 -20.51 -20.44
N GLY A 197 3.19 -20.40 -20.83
CA GLY A 197 2.30 -21.55 -20.85
C GLY A 197 2.94 -22.64 -21.70
N ARG A 198 2.85 -23.89 -21.25
CA ARG A 198 3.02 -25.02 -22.18
C ARG A 198 1.66 -25.20 -22.83
N ASP A 199 1.62 -24.88 -24.11
CA ASP A 199 0.47 -24.98 -25.01
C ASP A 199 -0.08 -26.41 -25.09
#